data_AF-A0A1L9GZA5-F1
#
_entry.id   AF-A0A1L9GZA5-F1
#
_cell.length_a   1.000
_cell.length_b   1.000
_cell.length_c   1.000
_cell.angle_alpha   90.00
_cell.angle_beta   90.00
_cell.angle_gamma   90.00
#
_symmetry.space_group_name_H-M   'P 1'
#
loop_
_entity.id
_entity.type
_entity.pdbx_description
1 polymer ?
#
loop_
_entity_poly.entity_id
_entity_poly.type
_entity_poly.pdbx_seq_one_letter_code
_entity_poly.pdbx_strand_id
1 'polypeptide(L)'
;MNANSKNVLYIDLLNQSYKLKAHKNLNDFLGGVGIGLKLLQDNLEKNPVILSSGPLSGLFPYASKLSLICKNDKDEVEELYGGGSFAAKMRLANIDSIVIYNKPKNPLVTAIERGKVSFSSASGFFKYSISGKESSIKFSGKTLIDNYFGFGKSVNIKNLKGLIISGEGEIKIPNKRTYNEIYNKVLDKKAELFVKYAGYPSCWGCPAGCSFSNKGETDNAAVLPRCLVSCEFAESVYKEIPLVFTCLTVLGLKYNHEHLERIPDLVGSLKRELKMQ
;
A
#
# COMPACT_ATOMS: atom_id res chain seq x y z
N MET A 1 13.09 2.42 -8.31
CA MET A 1 12.50 3.51 -7.51
C MET A 1 13.40 4.72 -7.53
N ASN A 2 12.81 5.92 -7.54
CA ASN A 2 13.57 7.15 -7.35
C ASN A 2 13.76 7.39 -5.84
N ALA A 3 15.00 7.48 -5.38
CA ALA A 3 15.30 7.80 -3.98
C ALA A 3 14.85 9.21 -3.57
N ASN A 4 14.57 10.08 -4.56
CA ASN A 4 14.34 11.51 -4.36
C ASN A 4 12.90 11.95 -4.70
N SER A 5 11.99 11.05 -5.07
CA SER A 5 10.58 11.39 -5.33
C SER A 5 9.68 10.18 -5.25
N LYS A 6 8.41 10.41 -4.89
CA LYS A 6 7.35 9.41 -4.92
C LYS A 6 6.46 9.59 -6.15
N ASN A 7 6.18 8.51 -6.86
CA ASN A 7 5.32 8.51 -8.02
C ASN A 7 3.87 8.24 -7.61
N VAL A 8 3.00 9.19 -7.91
CA VAL A 8 1.58 9.14 -7.57
C VAL A 8 0.76 9.08 -8.85
N LEU A 9 -0.06 8.03 -8.98
CA LEU A 9 -1.01 7.87 -10.07
C LEU A 9 -2.37 8.46 -9.68
N TYR A 10 -2.74 9.56 -10.32
CA TYR A 10 -4.06 10.18 -10.16
C TYR A 10 -5.01 9.58 -11.19
N ILE A 11 -6.17 9.07 -10.76
CA ILE A 11 -7.20 8.46 -11.60
C ILE A 11 -8.52 9.22 -11.40
N ASP A 12 -8.97 9.90 -12.45
CA ASP A 12 -10.28 10.55 -12.50
C ASP A 12 -11.29 9.58 -13.11
N LEU A 13 -12.22 9.08 -12.29
CA LEU A 13 -13.23 8.13 -12.73
C LEU A 13 -14.33 8.77 -13.60
N LEU A 14 -14.62 10.06 -13.41
CA LEU A 14 -15.68 10.74 -14.18
C LEU A 14 -15.22 10.98 -15.62
N ASN A 15 -14.02 11.52 -15.76
CA ASN A 15 -13.42 11.84 -17.06
C ASN A 15 -12.68 10.65 -17.69
N GLN A 16 -12.57 9.53 -16.98
CA GLN A 16 -11.82 8.34 -17.40
C GLN A 16 -10.41 8.70 -17.87
N SER A 17 -9.72 9.50 -17.06
CA SER A 17 -8.39 10.01 -17.35
C SER A 17 -7.45 9.72 -16.19
N TYR A 18 -6.14 9.78 -16.46
CA TYR A 18 -5.13 9.54 -15.45
C TYR A 18 -3.88 10.38 -15.67
N LYS A 19 -3.13 10.59 -14.60
CA LYS A 19 -1.83 11.28 -14.65
C LYS A 19 -0.88 10.70 -13.62
N LEU A 20 0.30 10.27 -14.06
CA LEU A 20 1.41 9.92 -13.19
C LEU A 20 2.24 11.19 -12.89
N LYS A 21 2.47 11.49 -11.60
CA LYS A 21 3.28 12.63 -11.18
C LYS A 21 4.34 12.20 -10.18
N ALA A 22 5.53 12.80 -10.25
CA ALA A 22 6.56 12.65 -9.25
C ALA A 22 6.48 13.77 -8.20
N HIS A 23 6.48 13.41 -6.92
CA HIS A 23 6.35 14.32 -5.79
C HIS A 23 7.57 14.19 -4.88
N LYS A 24 8.37 15.27 -4.76
CA LYS A 24 9.55 15.27 -3.89
C LYS A 24 9.19 15.40 -2.41
N ASN A 25 8.20 16.23 -2.09
CA ASN A 25 7.71 16.48 -0.74
C ASN A 25 7.13 15.23 -0.06
N LEU A 26 6.63 14.25 -0.83
CA LEU A 26 6.08 13.02 -0.26
C LEU A 26 7.15 12.09 0.32
N ASN A 27 8.45 12.32 0.08
CA ASN A 27 9.49 11.54 0.76
C ASN A 27 9.52 11.80 2.27
N ASP A 28 9.08 12.97 2.73
CA ASP A 28 9.06 13.32 4.14
C ASP A 28 8.13 12.41 4.95
N PHE A 29 7.21 11.72 4.27
CA PHE A 29 6.17 10.87 4.86
C PHE A 29 6.45 9.37 4.75
N LEU A 30 7.63 8.98 4.24
CA LEU A 30 8.12 7.60 4.07
C LEU A 30 7.30 6.74 3.08
N GLY A 31 6.04 6.44 3.42
CA GLY A 31 5.15 5.52 2.71
C GLY A 31 3.83 5.30 3.45
N GLY A 32 3.02 4.37 2.95
CA GLY A 32 1.84 3.86 3.66
C GLY A 32 0.91 4.95 4.14
N VAL A 33 0.57 4.92 5.44
CA VAL A 33 -0.32 5.89 6.07
C VAL A 33 0.18 7.33 5.99
N GLY A 34 1.49 7.57 6.09
CA GLY A 34 2.04 8.93 6.04
C GLY A 34 1.73 9.62 4.71
N ILE A 35 2.09 8.95 3.60
CA ILE A 35 1.76 9.46 2.26
C ILE A 35 0.24 9.44 2.03
N GLY A 36 -0.45 8.42 2.52
CA GLY A 36 -1.90 8.28 2.37
C GLY A 36 -2.68 9.46 2.95
N LEU A 37 -2.37 9.84 4.19
CA LEU A 37 -2.98 10.99 4.87
C LEU A 37 -2.59 12.31 4.19
N LYS A 38 -1.33 12.48 3.79
CA LYS A 38 -0.91 13.71 3.10
C LYS A 38 -1.65 13.88 1.77
N LEU A 39 -1.78 12.81 0.98
CA LEU A 39 -2.53 12.84 -0.27
C LEU A 39 -4.03 13.03 -0.06
N LEU A 40 -4.61 12.49 1.02
CA LEU A 40 -6.00 12.76 1.40
C LEU A 40 -6.17 14.26 1.68
N GLN A 41 -5.32 14.85 2.54
CA GLN A 41 -5.32 16.28 2.86
C GLN A 41 -5.21 17.15 1.61
N ASP A 42 -4.28 16.83 0.71
CA ASP A 42 -4.02 17.61 -0.50
C ASP A 42 -5.13 17.50 -1.57
N ASN A 43 -6.13 16.63 -1.37
CA ASN A 43 -7.18 16.35 -2.37
C ASN A 43 -8.59 16.21 -1.74
N LEU A 44 -8.82 16.74 -0.53
CA LEU A 44 -10.08 16.61 0.21
C LEU A 44 -11.31 16.99 -0.62
N GLU A 45 -11.21 18.04 -1.44
CA GLU A 45 -12.28 18.58 -2.25
C GLU A 45 -12.85 17.58 -3.27
N LYS A 46 -12.09 16.53 -3.59
CA LYS A 46 -12.48 15.49 -4.54
C LYS A 46 -13.06 14.23 -3.89
N ASN A 47 -13.10 14.20 -2.55
CA ASN A 47 -13.40 13.01 -1.75
C ASN A 47 -12.70 11.75 -2.30
N PRO A 48 -11.35 11.70 -2.17
CA PRO A 48 -10.54 10.69 -2.82
C PRO A 48 -10.43 9.42 -1.98
N VAL A 49 -10.15 8.31 -2.64
CA VAL A 49 -9.62 7.10 -2.00
C VAL A 49 -8.17 6.95 -2.39
N ILE A 50 -7.31 6.82 -1.38
CA ILE A 50 -5.87 6.73 -1.55
C ILE A 50 -5.41 5.31 -1.27
N LEU A 51 -4.70 4.72 -2.22
CA LEU A 51 -3.98 3.47 -2.02
C LEU A 51 -2.49 3.78 -1.92
N SER A 52 -1.81 3.33 -0.89
CA SER A 52 -0.41 3.68 -0.64
C SER A 52 0.42 2.47 -0.23
N SER A 53 1.52 2.25 -0.94
CA SER A 53 2.54 1.25 -0.61
C SER A 53 3.60 1.83 0.32
N GLY A 54 4.36 0.96 0.97
CA GLY A 54 5.54 1.34 1.76
C GLY A 54 6.82 1.08 1.00
N PRO A 55 7.95 1.67 1.40
CA PRO A 55 9.25 1.51 0.75
C PRO A 55 9.81 0.08 0.83
N LEU A 56 9.31 -0.75 1.74
CA LEU A 56 9.72 -2.16 1.88
C LEU A 56 8.77 -3.15 1.20
N SER A 57 7.61 -2.67 0.70
CA SER A 57 6.58 -3.51 0.08
C SER A 57 7.15 -4.39 -1.04
N GLY A 58 7.02 -5.70 -0.88
CA GLY A 58 7.48 -6.67 -1.88
C GLY A 58 8.98 -6.94 -1.90
N LEU A 59 9.75 -6.31 -1.01
CA LEU A 59 11.21 -6.46 -0.91
C LEU A 59 11.63 -7.14 0.39
N PHE A 60 11.05 -6.79 1.53
CA PHE A 60 11.37 -7.46 2.80
C PHE A 60 10.22 -8.34 3.31
N PRO A 61 10.51 -9.40 4.07
CA PRO A 61 9.48 -10.25 4.68
C PRO A 61 8.53 -9.45 5.55
N TYR A 62 7.27 -9.86 5.60
CA TYR A 62 6.22 -9.22 6.42
C TYR A 62 5.89 -7.77 6.05
N ALA A 63 6.51 -7.19 5.01
CA ALA A 63 6.17 -5.90 4.42
C ALA A 63 5.38 -6.10 3.12
N SER A 64 4.07 -6.32 3.26
CA SER A 64 3.22 -6.72 2.14
C SER A 64 1.85 -6.04 2.13
N LYS A 65 1.54 -5.22 3.14
CA LYS A 65 0.22 -4.63 3.25
C LYS A 65 0.05 -3.51 2.22
N LEU A 66 -1.18 -3.20 1.90
CA LEU A 66 -1.59 -2.03 1.16
C LEU A 66 -2.41 -1.15 2.08
N SER A 67 -2.00 0.11 2.25
CA SER A 67 -2.78 1.10 2.98
C SER A 67 -3.87 1.67 2.07
N LEU A 68 -5.10 1.69 2.55
CA LEU A 68 -6.24 2.37 1.94
C LEU A 68 -6.73 3.44 2.91
N ILE A 69 -6.67 4.70 2.47
CA ILE A 69 -7.05 5.88 3.25
C ILE A 69 -8.18 6.63 2.52
N CYS A 70 -9.27 6.95 3.23
CA CYS A 70 -10.39 7.73 2.71
C CYS A 70 -11.18 8.39 3.84
N LYS A 71 -12.09 9.33 3.52
CA LYS A 71 -13.16 9.74 4.44
C LYS A 71 -14.39 8.85 4.25
N ASN A 72 -15.06 8.49 5.34
CA ASN A 72 -16.32 7.72 5.30
C ASN A 72 -17.55 8.63 5.16
N ASP A 73 -18.74 8.03 5.17
CA ASP A 73 -20.01 8.76 5.04
C ASP A 73 -20.28 9.72 6.23
N LYS A 74 -19.54 9.59 7.33
CA LYS A 74 -19.55 10.50 8.49
C LYS A 74 -18.42 11.53 8.45
N ASP A 75 -17.72 11.63 7.32
CA ASP A 75 -16.58 12.52 7.11
C ASP A 75 -15.36 12.21 8.02
N GLU A 76 -15.31 11.01 8.62
CA GLU A 76 -14.19 10.57 9.45
C GLU A 76 -13.13 9.88 8.58
N VAL A 77 -11.85 10.14 8.89
CA VAL A 77 -10.72 9.46 8.22
C VAL A 77 -10.68 7.99 8.62
N GLU A 78 -10.63 7.11 7.62
CA GLU A 78 -10.47 5.68 7.79
C GLU A 78 -9.10 5.22 7.33
N GLU A 79 -8.47 4.37 8.14
CA GLU A 79 -7.19 3.72 7.85
C GLU A 79 -7.40 2.21 7.80
N LEU A 80 -7.23 1.63 6.61
CA LEU A 80 -7.42 0.21 6.39
C LEU A 80 -6.21 -0.40 5.73
N TYR A 81 -5.86 -1.62 6.13
CA TYR A 81 -4.68 -2.31 5.60
C TYR A 81 -5.07 -3.71 5.11
N GLY A 82 -4.81 -3.97 3.83
CA GLY A 82 -5.07 -5.26 3.18
C GLY A 82 -3.79 -6.00 2.84
N GLY A 83 -3.82 -7.33 2.85
CA GLY A 83 -2.67 -8.18 2.48
C GLY A 83 -2.47 -8.35 0.98
N GLY A 84 -1.92 -9.51 0.59
CA GLY A 84 -1.78 -9.90 -0.82
C GLY A 84 -0.57 -9.31 -1.53
N SER A 85 -0.68 -9.15 -2.85
CA SER A 85 0.43 -8.77 -3.73
C SER A 85 0.34 -7.37 -4.32
N PHE A 86 -0.78 -6.66 -4.12
CA PHE A 86 -1.07 -5.40 -4.79
C PHE A 86 -0.02 -4.31 -4.57
N ALA A 87 0.43 -4.11 -3.32
CA ALA A 87 1.47 -3.14 -3.00
C ALA A 87 2.81 -3.48 -3.69
N ALA A 88 3.16 -4.77 -3.80
CA ALA A 88 4.34 -5.20 -4.54
C ALA A 88 4.19 -4.92 -6.05
N LYS A 89 3.01 -5.17 -6.62
CA LYS A 89 2.74 -4.86 -8.04
C LYS A 89 2.77 -3.36 -8.33
N MET A 90 2.27 -2.51 -7.44
CA MET A 90 2.42 -1.05 -7.53
C MET A 90 3.90 -0.66 -7.62
N ARG A 91 4.73 -1.23 -6.74
CA ARG A 91 6.17 -0.97 -6.71
C ARG A 91 6.88 -1.40 -8.00
N LEU A 92 6.53 -2.57 -8.53
CA LEU A 92 7.04 -3.08 -9.81
C LEU A 92 6.53 -2.26 -11.01
N ALA A 93 5.37 -1.60 -10.88
CA ALA A 93 4.86 -0.62 -11.85
C ALA A 93 5.43 0.80 -11.64
N ASN A 94 6.39 0.97 -10.72
CA ASN A 94 6.99 2.26 -10.35
C ASN A 94 5.97 3.31 -9.86
N ILE A 95 4.94 2.85 -9.14
CA ILE A 95 3.90 3.64 -8.49
C ILE A 95 4.01 3.45 -6.97
N ASP A 96 4.14 4.53 -6.23
CA ASP A 96 4.16 4.51 -4.76
C ASP A 96 2.75 4.60 -4.18
N SER A 97 1.89 5.43 -4.79
CA SER A 97 0.51 5.64 -4.36
C SER A 97 -0.44 5.89 -5.54
N ILE A 98 -1.73 5.60 -5.35
CA ILE A 98 -2.81 5.85 -6.31
C ILE A 98 -3.86 6.73 -5.64
N VAL A 99 -4.26 7.82 -6.28
CA VAL A 99 -5.33 8.72 -5.84
C VAL A 99 -6.52 8.53 -6.78
N ILE A 100 -7.61 7.96 -6.28
CA ILE A 100 -8.82 7.66 -7.04
C ILE A 100 -9.90 8.65 -6.64
N TYR A 101 -10.46 9.38 -7.60
CA TYR A 101 -11.44 10.41 -7.29
C TYR A 101 -12.54 10.54 -8.35
N ASN A 102 -13.56 11.37 -8.03
CA ASN A 102 -14.81 11.52 -8.76
C ASN A 102 -15.64 10.22 -8.86
N LYS A 103 -16.88 10.32 -9.34
CA LYS A 103 -17.81 9.18 -9.54
C LYS A 103 -17.96 8.93 -11.05
N PRO A 104 -17.78 7.69 -11.54
CA PRO A 104 -18.04 7.39 -12.94
C PRO A 104 -19.54 7.33 -13.21
N LYS A 105 -19.95 7.71 -14.44
CA LYS A 105 -21.35 7.68 -14.89
C LYS A 105 -21.96 6.29 -14.78
N ASN A 106 -21.21 5.27 -15.18
CA ASN A 106 -21.60 3.86 -15.13
C ASN A 106 -20.60 3.05 -14.30
N PRO A 107 -21.00 1.88 -13.75
CA PRO A 107 -20.07 0.95 -13.11
C PRO A 107 -18.89 0.57 -14.02
N LEU A 108 -17.67 0.73 -13.54
CA LEU A 108 -16.47 0.44 -14.33
C LEU A 108 -15.39 -0.31 -13.54
N VAL A 109 -14.44 -0.86 -14.28
CA VAL A 109 -13.19 -1.47 -13.81
C VAL A 109 -12.04 -0.69 -14.41
N THR A 110 -11.00 -0.48 -13.62
CA THR A 110 -9.75 0.15 -14.07
C THR A 110 -8.62 -0.86 -14.06
N ALA A 111 -7.80 -0.88 -15.12
CA ALA A 111 -6.62 -1.74 -15.20
C ALA A 111 -5.36 -0.90 -15.51
N ILE A 112 -4.31 -1.12 -14.75
CA ILE A 112 -3.00 -0.47 -14.84
C ILE A 112 -2.01 -1.50 -15.38
N GLU A 113 -1.65 -1.37 -16.66
CA GLU A 113 -0.80 -2.33 -17.35
C GLU A 113 0.20 -1.60 -18.25
N ARG A 114 1.48 -1.99 -18.19
CA ARG A 114 2.55 -1.45 -19.05
C ARG A 114 2.57 0.09 -19.10
N GLY A 115 2.36 0.72 -17.94
CA GLY A 115 2.36 2.19 -17.79
C GLY A 115 1.11 2.91 -18.32
N LYS A 116 0.06 2.18 -18.73
CA LYS A 116 -1.21 2.74 -19.18
C LYS A 116 -2.34 2.37 -18.23
N VAL A 117 -3.30 3.28 -18.07
CA VAL A 117 -4.57 3.00 -17.38
C VAL A 117 -5.68 2.90 -18.41
N SER A 118 -6.47 1.82 -18.30
CA SER A 118 -7.65 1.58 -19.14
C SER A 118 -8.91 1.51 -18.28
N PHE A 119 -10.04 1.86 -18.87
CA PHE A 119 -11.35 1.92 -18.23
C PHE A 119 -12.32 1.04 -19.02
N SER A 120 -12.92 0.06 -18.36
CA SER A 120 -13.80 -0.93 -18.97
C SER A 120 -15.12 -1.04 -18.21
N SER A 121 -16.21 -1.40 -18.90
CA SER A 121 -17.48 -1.74 -18.26
C SER A 121 -17.31 -2.85 -17.22
N ALA A 122 -18.00 -2.74 -16.08
CA ALA A 122 -17.93 -3.73 -15.00
C ALA A 122 -18.38 -5.15 -15.39
N SER A 123 -19.16 -5.30 -16.48
CA SER A 123 -19.52 -6.62 -17.03
C SER A 123 -18.30 -7.43 -17.50
N GLY A 124 -17.15 -6.79 -17.72
CA GLY A 124 -15.90 -7.43 -18.13
C GLY A 124 -14.97 -7.85 -16.99
N PHE A 125 -15.30 -7.62 -15.71
CA PHE A 125 -14.36 -7.89 -14.59
C PHE A 125 -13.86 -9.35 -14.54
N PHE A 126 -14.70 -10.30 -14.97
CA PHE A 126 -14.36 -11.73 -15.00
C PHE A 126 -13.38 -12.14 -16.12
N LYS A 127 -13.04 -11.26 -17.08
CA LYS A 127 -12.05 -11.57 -18.13
C LYS A 127 -10.60 -11.48 -17.67
N TYR A 128 -10.32 -10.82 -16.55
CA TYR A 128 -8.98 -10.69 -16.00
C TYR A 128 -8.65 -11.90 -15.13
N SER A 129 -8.22 -12.95 -15.83
CA SER A 129 -7.85 -14.25 -15.29
C SER A 129 -6.57 -14.18 -14.47
N ILE A 130 -6.51 -15.06 -13.47
CA ILE A 130 -5.53 -15.22 -12.40
C ILE A 130 -4.17 -15.60 -12.97
N SER A 131 -3.43 -14.61 -13.51
CA SER A 131 -2.00 -14.75 -13.73
C SER A 131 -1.27 -14.23 -12.49
N GLY A 132 -0.23 -14.93 -12.01
CA GLY A 132 0.62 -14.43 -10.93
C GLY A 132 1.35 -13.10 -11.25
N LYS A 133 1.18 -12.58 -12.47
CA LYS A 133 1.71 -11.29 -12.90
C LYS A 133 0.86 -10.12 -12.43
N GLU A 134 -0.43 -10.33 -12.23
CA GLU A 134 -1.40 -9.30 -11.86
C GLU A 134 -1.82 -9.39 -10.40
N SER A 135 -2.30 -8.27 -9.87
CA SER A 135 -3.04 -8.20 -8.62
C SER A 135 -4.32 -7.40 -8.85
N SER A 136 -5.36 -7.69 -8.09
CA SER A 136 -6.65 -7.02 -8.24
C SER A 136 -7.25 -6.66 -6.89
N ILE A 137 -8.02 -5.58 -6.87
CA ILE A 137 -8.92 -5.22 -5.77
C ILE A 137 -10.33 -5.23 -6.32
N LYS A 138 -11.19 -6.05 -5.73
CA LYS A 138 -12.64 -6.04 -5.96
C LYS A 138 -13.29 -5.15 -4.92
N PHE A 139 -14.17 -4.23 -5.34
CA PHE A 139 -14.93 -3.35 -4.44
C PHE A 139 -16.42 -3.74 -4.33
N SER A 140 -16.87 -4.76 -5.06
CA SER A 140 -18.25 -5.24 -5.01
C SER A 140 -18.46 -6.31 -3.94
N GLY A 141 -19.41 -6.06 -3.01
CA GLY A 141 -19.66 -6.94 -1.87
C GLY A 141 -18.59 -6.76 -0.79
N LYS A 142 -17.74 -7.78 -0.59
CA LYS A 142 -16.54 -7.67 0.26
C LYS A 142 -15.41 -7.03 -0.54
N THR A 143 -14.71 -6.07 0.05
CA THR A 143 -13.51 -5.50 -0.56
C THR A 143 -12.34 -6.46 -0.36
N LEU A 144 -11.86 -7.04 -1.46
CA LEU A 144 -10.86 -8.10 -1.44
C LEU A 144 -9.73 -7.81 -2.42
N ILE A 145 -8.51 -8.02 -1.96
CA ILE A 145 -7.29 -8.07 -2.76
C ILE A 145 -7.06 -9.54 -3.16
N ASP A 146 -6.73 -9.77 -4.43
CA ASP A 146 -6.41 -11.09 -4.99
C ASP A 146 -7.47 -12.15 -4.65
N ASN A 147 -8.75 -11.72 -4.63
CA ASN A 147 -9.93 -12.51 -4.30
C ASN A 147 -9.94 -13.17 -2.90
N TYR A 148 -8.99 -12.84 -2.02
CA TYR A 148 -8.83 -13.50 -0.72
C TYR A 148 -8.55 -12.54 0.44
N PHE A 149 -7.63 -11.58 0.27
CA PHE A 149 -7.16 -10.74 1.38
C PHE A 149 -8.11 -9.55 1.60
N GLY A 150 -8.70 -9.43 2.79
CA GLY A 150 -9.60 -8.31 3.13
C GLY A 150 -8.89 -7.09 3.71
N PHE A 151 -9.62 -5.98 3.76
CA PHE A 151 -9.23 -4.71 4.42
C PHE A 151 -9.86 -4.54 5.81
N GLY A 152 -10.42 -5.58 6.43
CA GLY A 152 -11.19 -5.46 7.68
C GLY A 152 -12.67 -5.15 7.45
N LYS A 153 -12.98 -4.40 6.41
CA LYS A 153 -14.36 -4.07 6.02
C LYS A 153 -14.50 -3.82 4.52
N SER A 154 -15.74 -3.72 4.08
CA SER A 154 -16.05 -3.28 2.72
C SER A 154 -15.87 -1.78 2.58
N VAL A 155 -15.22 -1.38 1.49
CA VAL A 155 -15.01 0.00 1.07
C VAL A 155 -15.71 0.20 -0.27
N ASN A 156 -16.65 1.13 -0.31
CA ASN A 156 -17.39 1.47 -1.51
C ASN A 156 -16.73 2.65 -2.24
N ILE A 157 -15.97 2.39 -3.29
CA ILE A 157 -15.39 3.45 -4.14
C ILE A 157 -16.39 3.84 -5.23
N LYS A 158 -17.56 4.32 -4.81
CA LYS A 158 -18.63 4.81 -5.69
C LYS A 158 -19.03 3.73 -6.71
N ASN A 159 -18.85 3.99 -8.01
CA ASN A 159 -19.18 3.05 -9.08
C ASN A 159 -17.95 2.28 -9.63
N LEU A 160 -16.78 2.40 -9.00
CA LEU A 160 -15.62 1.56 -9.31
C LEU A 160 -15.85 0.15 -8.74
N LYS A 161 -15.89 -0.87 -9.60
CA LYS A 161 -16.12 -2.27 -9.19
C LYS A 161 -14.85 -3.06 -9.00
N GLY A 162 -13.77 -2.65 -9.65
CA GLY A 162 -12.46 -3.23 -9.42
C GLY A 162 -11.31 -2.42 -9.99
N LEU A 163 -10.13 -2.65 -9.43
CA LEU A 163 -8.86 -2.09 -9.85
C LEU A 163 -7.88 -3.25 -10.07
N ILE A 164 -7.21 -3.27 -11.20
CA ILE A 164 -6.26 -4.31 -11.59
C ILE A 164 -4.92 -3.65 -11.86
N ILE A 165 -3.84 -4.31 -11.46
CA ILE A 165 -2.49 -3.82 -11.72
C ILE A 165 -1.57 -4.97 -12.12
N SER A 166 -0.82 -4.75 -13.19
CA SER A 166 0.32 -5.57 -13.59
C SER A 166 1.60 -4.78 -13.41
N GLY A 167 2.57 -5.38 -12.71
CA GLY A 167 3.90 -4.84 -12.52
C GLY A 167 4.93 -5.75 -13.16
N GLU A 168 5.56 -5.31 -14.24
CA GLU A 168 6.60 -6.05 -14.98
C GLU A 168 7.99 -5.38 -14.88
N GLY A 169 8.12 -4.30 -14.09
CA GLY A 169 9.38 -3.59 -13.92
C GLY A 169 10.35 -4.29 -12.97
N GLU A 170 11.55 -3.73 -12.89
CA GLU A 170 12.62 -4.23 -12.02
C GLU A 170 12.98 -3.21 -10.94
N ILE A 171 13.30 -3.71 -9.74
CA ILE A 171 13.84 -2.90 -8.64
C ILE A 171 15.33 -3.19 -8.53
N LYS A 172 16.16 -2.18 -8.85
CA LYS A 172 17.62 -2.28 -8.72
C LYS A 172 18.01 -2.24 -7.24
N ILE A 173 18.67 -3.29 -6.77
CA ILE A 173 19.27 -3.38 -5.44
C ILE A 173 20.76 -3.08 -5.57
N PRO A 174 21.28 -1.99 -4.97
CA PRO A 174 22.68 -1.58 -5.12
C PRO A 174 23.69 -2.66 -4.69
N ASN A 175 23.46 -3.31 -3.56
CA ASN A 175 24.31 -4.39 -3.04
C ASN A 175 23.48 -5.63 -2.68
N LYS A 176 23.42 -6.58 -3.62
CA LYS A 176 22.63 -7.82 -3.46
C LYS A 176 23.10 -8.69 -2.30
N ARG A 177 24.42 -8.76 -2.04
CA ARG A 177 24.97 -9.59 -0.96
C ARG A 177 24.50 -9.09 0.39
N THR A 178 24.74 -7.82 0.68
CA THR A 178 24.31 -7.18 1.94
C THR A 178 22.79 -7.20 2.07
N TYR A 179 22.06 -7.00 0.98
CA TYR A 179 20.60 -7.13 0.98
C TYR A 179 20.14 -8.52 1.41
N ASN A 180 20.70 -9.60 0.85
CA ASN A 180 20.33 -10.96 1.20
C ASN A 180 20.65 -11.29 2.67
N GLU A 181 21.78 -10.79 3.19
CA GLU A 181 22.14 -10.94 4.60
C GLU A 181 21.10 -10.28 5.52
N ILE A 182 20.68 -9.05 5.20
CA ILE A 182 19.64 -8.33 5.98
C ILE A 182 18.27 -9.00 5.80
N TYR A 183 17.92 -9.41 4.58
CA TYR A 183 16.67 -10.10 4.28
C TYR A 183 16.52 -11.36 5.12
N ASN A 184 17.57 -12.20 5.18
CA ASN A 184 17.56 -13.42 5.98
C ASN A 184 17.47 -13.11 7.48
N LYS A 185 18.20 -12.09 7.96
CA LYS A 185 18.08 -11.63 9.36
C LYS A 185 16.64 -11.23 9.71
N VAL A 186 15.94 -10.54 8.81
CA VAL A 186 14.52 -10.19 9.00
C VAL A 186 13.64 -11.45 8.96
N LEU A 187 13.88 -12.35 7.99
CA LEU A 187 13.10 -13.58 7.84
C LEU A 187 13.23 -14.54 9.03
N ASP A 188 14.40 -14.58 9.67
CA ASP A 188 14.66 -15.43 10.84
C ASP A 188 13.91 -14.96 12.09
N LYS A 189 13.40 -13.72 12.09
CA LYS A 189 12.51 -13.18 13.14
C LYS A 189 11.09 -13.74 13.08
N LYS A 190 10.83 -14.81 12.32
CA LYS A 190 9.53 -15.50 12.23
C LYS A 190 8.92 -15.87 13.59
N ALA A 191 9.75 -16.11 14.61
CA ALA A 191 9.33 -16.45 15.97
C ALA A 191 8.82 -15.23 16.76
N GLU A 192 9.15 -14.01 16.32
CA GLU A 192 8.66 -12.74 16.91
C GLU A 192 7.27 -12.36 16.39
N LEU A 193 6.73 -13.11 15.42
CA LEU A 193 5.40 -12.86 14.87
C LEU A 193 4.31 -13.36 15.80
N PHE A 194 3.36 -12.49 16.11
CA PHE A 194 2.18 -12.84 16.91
C PHE A 194 1.09 -13.48 16.06
N VAL A 195 1.41 -14.58 15.36
CA VAL A 195 0.48 -15.26 14.45
C VAL A 195 0.40 -16.75 14.69
N LYS A 196 -0.80 -17.32 14.45
CA LYS A 196 -0.97 -18.77 14.32
C LYS A 196 -0.78 -19.17 12.85
N TYR A 197 0.25 -19.96 12.61
CA TYR A 197 0.50 -20.61 11.32
C TYR A 197 -0.60 -21.66 11.10
N ALA A 198 -1.31 -21.55 9.98
CA ALA A 198 -2.52 -22.36 9.78
C ALA A 198 -2.80 -22.71 8.32
N GLY A 199 -1.79 -22.66 7.45
CA GLY A 199 -1.88 -23.11 6.05
C GLY A 199 -2.79 -22.26 5.16
N TYR A 200 -3.13 -21.05 5.58
CA TYR A 200 -3.89 -20.10 4.77
C TYR A 200 -3.00 -19.47 3.68
N PRO A 201 -3.58 -18.95 2.59
CA PRO A 201 -2.84 -18.13 1.63
C PRO A 201 -2.01 -17.05 2.34
N SER A 202 -0.73 -16.97 1.99
CA SER A 202 0.20 -16.00 2.56
C SER A 202 0.20 -14.70 1.77
N CYS A 203 0.41 -13.59 2.47
CA CYS A 203 0.68 -12.31 1.80
C CYS A 203 2.04 -12.38 1.09
N TRP A 204 2.26 -11.48 0.12
CA TRP A 204 3.47 -11.50 -0.70
C TRP A 204 4.76 -11.44 0.14
N GLY A 205 5.66 -12.41 -0.04
CA GLY A 205 6.93 -12.49 0.68
C GLY A 205 6.81 -12.91 2.16
N CYS A 206 5.62 -13.30 2.63
CA CYS A 206 5.43 -13.79 3.98
C CYS A 206 5.45 -15.34 4.02
N PRO A 207 6.28 -15.97 4.87
CA PRO A 207 6.32 -17.44 5.01
C PRO A 207 5.18 -18.02 5.86
N ALA A 208 4.35 -17.18 6.51
CA ALA A 208 3.53 -17.66 7.64
C ALA A 208 2.20 -18.32 7.29
N GLY A 209 1.52 -17.90 6.20
CA GLY A 209 0.19 -18.42 5.86
C GLY A 209 -0.79 -18.44 7.04
N CYS A 210 -0.88 -17.31 7.76
CA CYS A 210 -1.51 -17.25 9.08
C CYS A 210 -3.04 -17.09 9.03
N SER A 211 -3.71 -17.39 10.15
CA SER A 211 -5.17 -17.25 10.32
C SER A 211 -5.73 -15.84 10.22
N PHE A 212 -4.87 -14.83 10.09
CA PHE A 212 -5.25 -13.42 10.01
C PHE A 212 -5.09 -12.85 8.60
N SER A 213 -4.55 -13.61 7.65
CA SER A 213 -4.20 -13.08 6.32
C SER A 213 -5.40 -12.52 5.56
N ASN A 214 -6.60 -13.07 5.75
CA ASN A 214 -7.82 -12.57 5.10
C ASN A 214 -8.57 -11.46 5.87
N LYS A 215 -8.19 -11.16 7.13
CA LYS A 215 -8.99 -10.29 8.00
C LYS A 215 -8.79 -8.81 7.70
N GLY A 216 -7.59 -8.41 7.29
CA GLY A 216 -7.19 -7.00 7.24
C GLY A 216 -6.80 -6.47 8.63
N GLU A 217 -6.17 -5.30 8.64
CA GLU A 217 -5.57 -4.67 9.81
C GLU A 217 -6.03 -3.20 9.92
N THR A 218 -5.92 -2.62 11.11
CA THR A 218 -6.35 -1.23 11.42
C THR A 218 -5.19 -0.41 12.00
N ASP A 219 -5.49 0.66 12.73
CA ASP A 219 -4.50 1.62 13.23
C ASP A 219 -3.83 1.23 14.57
N ASN A 220 -3.95 -0.04 14.99
CA ASN A 220 -3.45 -0.54 16.27
C ASN A 220 -1.93 -0.55 16.39
N ALA A 221 -1.22 -0.78 15.27
CA ALA A 221 0.25 -0.81 15.27
C ALA A 221 0.85 0.60 15.42
N ALA A 222 2.09 0.65 15.89
CA ALA A 222 2.92 1.86 15.84
C ALA A 222 2.93 2.49 14.43
N VAL A 223 3.11 3.81 14.40
CA VAL A 223 3.02 4.59 13.15
C VAL A 223 4.07 4.14 12.12
N LEU A 224 5.31 3.90 12.55
CA LEU A 224 6.41 3.53 11.64
C LEU A 224 6.10 2.24 10.86
N PRO A 225 5.73 1.10 11.48
CA PRO A 225 5.20 -0.09 10.79
C PRO A 225 4.11 0.22 9.76
N ARG A 226 3.15 1.10 10.08
CA ARG A 226 2.07 1.48 9.16
C ARG A 226 2.52 2.33 7.98
N CYS A 227 3.56 3.17 8.15
CA CYS A 227 4.21 3.86 7.03
C CYS A 227 5.00 2.89 6.13
N LEU A 228 5.54 1.82 6.71
CA LEU A 228 6.21 0.74 5.98
C LEU A 228 5.23 -0.27 5.35
N VAL A 229 3.95 -0.19 5.74
CA VAL A 229 2.89 -1.17 5.48
C VAL A 229 3.35 -2.60 5.80
N SER A 230 4.06 -2.74 6.91
CA SER A 230 4.35 -4.04 7.49
C SER A 230 3.13 -4.61 8.18
N CYS A 231 3.08 -5.93 8.27
CA CYS A 231 2.09 -6.68 9.02
C CYS A 231 2.04 -6.20 10.47
N GLU A 232 0.84 -5.92 10.99
CA GLU A 232 0.60 -5.56 12.40
C GLU A 232 1.24 -6.60 13.34
N PHE A 233 1.10 -7.89 13.01
CA PHE A 233 1.71 -8.97 13.80
C PHE A 233 3.24 -9.07 13.71
N ALA A 234 3.88 -8.28 12.84
CA ALA A 234 5.32 -8.14 12.72
C ALA A 234 5.81 -6.77 13.26
N GLU A 235 4.97 -6.06 14.03
CA GLU A 235 5.31 -4.76 14.62
C GLU A 235 6.60 -4.80 15.43
N SER A 236 6.82 -5.86 16.22
CA SER A 236 8.06 -6.08 16.98
C SER A 236 9.33 -6.01 16.13
N VAL A 237 9.24 -6.36 14.85
CA VAL A 237 10.34 -6.30 13.90
C VAL A 237 10.50 -4.88 13.36
N TYR A 238 9.41 -4.27 12.88
CA TYR A 238 9.47 -3.03 12.10
C TYR A 238 9.29 -1.74 12.90
N LYS A 239 9.06 -1.82 14.22
CA LYS A 239 9.12 -0.66 15.11
C LYS A 239 10.56 -0.23 15.43
N GLU A 240 11.53 -1.12 15.24
CA GLU A 240 12.94 -0.89 15.56
C GLU A 240 13.62 -0.02 14.49
N ILE A 241 13.83 1.26 14.81
CA ILE A 241 14.41 2.26 13.88
C ILE A 241 15.75 1.80 13.28
N PRO A 242 16.72 1.23 14.02
CA PRO A 242 18.00 0.82 13.45
C PRO A 242 17.85 -0.26 12.36
N LEU A 243 16.91 -1.19 12.53
CA LEU A 243 16.61 -2.22 11.52
C LEU A 243 15.98 -1.59 10.29
N VAL A 244 14.97 -0.73 10.49
CA VAL A 244 14.30 -0.03 9.38
C VAL A 244 15.28 0.82 8.58
N PHE A 245 16.14 1.58 9.27
CA PHE A 245 17.20 2.37 8.64
C PHE A 245 18.12 1.50 7.79
N THR A 246 18.54 0.34 8.31
CA THR A 246 19.39 -0.63 7.61
C THR A 246 18.70 -1.17 6.35
N CYS A 247 17.42 -1.54 6.46
CA CYS A 247 16.61 -2.01 5.33
C CYS A 247 16.43 -0.93 4.24
N LEU A 248 16.19 0.32 4.61
CA LEU A 248 16.04 1.43 3.66
C LEU A 248 17.38 1.75 2.97
N THR A 249 18.48 1.78 3.73
CA THR A 249 19.82 2.09 3.24
C THR A 249 20.30 1.08 2.22
N VAL A 250 20.09 -0.22 2.45
CA VAL A 250 20.51 -1.26 1.50
C VAL A 250 19.72 -1.22 0.18
N LEU A 251 18.52 -0.63 0.19
CA LEU A 251 17.74 -0.34 -1.00
C LEU A 251 18.17 0.95 -1.71
N GLY A 252 19.15 1.68 -1.18
CA GLY A 252 19.62 2.96 -1.71
C GLY A 252 18.68 4.12 -1.41
N LEU A 253 17.78 3.98 -0.44
CA LEU A 253 16.85 5.05 -0.04
C LEU A 253 17.51 5.94 1.03
N LYS A 254 17.38 7.26 0.88
CA LYS A 254 18.08 8.27 1.68
C LYS A 254 17.25 8.74 2.86
N TYR A 255 16.99 7.86 3.82
CA TYR A 255 16.38 8.21 5.11
C TYR A 255 17.45 8.15 6.20
N ASN A 256 17.39 9.02 7.20
CA ASN A 256 18.27 8.99 8.37
C ASN A 256 17.45 8.68 9.64
N HIS A 257 18.14 8.42 10.76
CA HIS A 257 17.49 8.06 12.03
C HIS A 257 16.55 9.16 12.53
N GLU A 258 17.00 10.42 12.51
CA GLU A 258 16.20 11.58 12.93
C GLU A 258 14.88 11.69 12.14
N HIS A 259 14.92 11.44 10.84
CA HIS A 259 13.72 11.44 10.01
C HIS A 259 12.76 10.33 10.43
N LEU A 260 13.26 9.11 10.64
CA LEU A 260 12.42 7.98 11.10
C LEU A 260 11.81 8.23 12.49
N GLU A 261 12.56 8.87 13.40
CA GLU A 261 12.10 9.26 14.73
C GLU A 261 10.97 10.30 14.69
N ARG A 262 10.98 11.19 13.68
CA ARG A 262 9.96 12.23 13.50
C ARG A 262 8.67 11.77 12.83
N ILE A 263 8.65 10.59 12.21
CA ILE A 263 7.48 10.07 11.48
C ILE A 263 6.21 10.02 12.36
N PRO A 264 6.23 9.50 13.61
CA PRO A 264 5.05 9.48 14.48
C PRO A 264 4.42 10.86 14.69
N ASP A 265 5.23 11.88 14.97
CA ASP A 265 4.75 13.24 15.23
C ASP A 265 4.16 13.89 13.97
N LEU A 266 4.80 13.66 12.82
CA LEU A 266 4.36 14.17 11.54
C LEU A 266 3.03 13.55 11.11
N VAL A 267 2.87 12.23 11.25
CA VAL A 267 1.58 11.55 11.02
C VAL A 267 0.53 11.99 12.03
N GLY A 268 0.89 12.13 13.31
CA GLY A 268 -0.01 12.61 14.35
C GLY A 268 -0.54 14.02 14.06
N SER A 269 0.32 14.89 13.54
CA SER A 269 -0.05 16.26 13.14
C SER A 269 -1.03 16.26 11.96
N LEU A 270 -0.74 15.49 10.90
CA LEU A 270 -1.66 15.33 9.77
C LEU A 270 -3.04 14.84 10.22
N LYS A 271 -3.11 13.85 11.11
CA LYS A 271 -4.39 13.34 11.63
C LYS A 271 -5.16 14.41 12.40
N ARG A 272 -4.50 15.26 13.18
CA ARG A 272 -5.15 16.37 13.90
C ARG A 272 -5.69 17.40 12.92
N GLU A 273 -4.90 17.80 11.94
CA GLU A 273 -5.31 18.75 10.90
C GLU A 273 -6.53 18.24 10.12
N LEU A 274 -6.52 16.96 9.71
CA LEU A 274 -7.65 16.33 9.01
C LEU A 274 -8.93 16.20 9.84
N LYS A 275 -8.82 16.18 11.19
CA LYS A 275 -9.99 16.20 12.08
C LYS A 275 -10.58 17.60 12.26
N MET A 276 -9.81 18.64 11.96
CA MET A 276 -10.24 20.04 12.06
C MET A 276 -10.84 20.58 10.76
N GLN A 277 -10.77 19.82 9.66
CA GLN A 277 -11.21 20.18 8.31
C GLN A 277 -12.42 19.36 7.87
#